data_AF-A0A640KP37-F1
#
_entry.id   AF-A0A640KP37-F1
#
_cell.length_a   1.000
_cell.length_b   1.000
_cell.length_c   1.000
_cell.angle_alpha   90.00
_cell.angle_beta   90.00
_cell.angle_gamma   90.00
#
_symmetry.space_group_name_H-M   'P 1'
#
loop_
_entity.id
_entity.type
_entity.pdbx_description
1 polymer ?
#
loop_
_entity_poly.entity_id
_entity_poly.type
_entity_poly.pdbx_seq_one_letter_code
_entity_poly.pdbx_strand_id
1 'polypeptide(L)'
;MDVFHVQTQSSRKAGKWTRRVLSLHSHLGIAAITDSDTAEDTLRDGMRISSAQIWPQYDKKRVKENVFSMDAMLTMHVKGVAAKIRVREKQNSRGSGKIYSYTMKGTGKETLTWTLRFDSHEDLEKAMSLIGCMMTVGENCPVVRYADTPH
;
A
#
# COMPACT_ATOMS: atom_id res chain seq x y z
N MET A 1 2.98 4.55 -10.23
CA MET A 1 3.02 4.00 -8.86
C MET A 1 3.60 5.09 -8.01
N ASP A 2 2.88 5.51 -6.98
CA ASP A 2 3.33 6.55 -6.05
C ASP A 2 4.08 5.91 -4.89
N VAL A 3 5.11 6.59 -4.40
CA VAL A 3 6.06 6.04 -3.43
C VAL A 3 6.14 6.97 -2.23
N PHE A 4 6.06 6.39 -1.03
CA PHE A 4 6.08 7.10 0.25
C PHE A 4 7.12 6.46 1.16
N HIS A 5 7.92 7.29 1.83
CA HIS A 5 8.76 6.84 2.93
C HIS A 5 7.92 6.78 4.20
N VAL A 6 7.85 5.59 4.80
CA VAL A 6 7.02 5.34 5.98
C VAL A 6 7.80 4.54 7.01
N GLN A 7 7.30 4.56 8.24
CA GLN A 7 7.73 3.62 9.26
C GLN A 7 6.64 2.58 9.45
N THR A 8 7.04 1.31 9.60
CA THR A 8 6.12 0.21 9.88
C THR A 8 6.37 -0.34 11.26
N GLN A 9 5.29 -0.69 11.95
CA GLN A 9 5.37 -1.39 13.22
C GLN A 9 5.10 -2.88 13.00
N SER A 10 6.03 -3.74 13.41
CA SER A 10 5.81 -5.20 13.32
C SER A 10 4.72 -5.63 14.30
N SER A 11 3.83 -6.53 13.87
CA SER A 11 2.80 -7.11 14.74
C SER A 11 3.35 -7.89 15.94
N ARG A 12 4.63 -8.28 15.90
CA ARG A 12 5.30 -9.10 16.94
C ARG A 12 5.95 -8.26 18.05
N LYS A 13 6.21 -6.98 17.83
CA LYS A 13 6.88 -6.08 18.79
C LYS A 13 6.27 -4.68 18.73
N ALA A 14 5.23 -4.44 19.52
CA ALA A 14 4.66 -3.11 19.69
C ALA A 14 5.74 -2.12 20.18
N GLY A 15 5.85 -0.95 19.56
CA GLY A 15 6.80 0.11 19.89
C GLY A 15 8.10 0.14 19.08
N LYS A 16 8.40 -0.90 18.27
CA LYS A 16 9.56 -0.85 17.35
C LYS A 16 9.11 -0.48 15.94
N TRP A 17 9.54 0.69 15.48
CA TRP A 17 9.31 1.22 14.15
C TRP A 17 10.50 0.95 13.23
N THR A 18 10.23 0.53 12.00
CA THR A 18 11.27 0.27 10.99
C THR A 18 10.95 1.05 9.72
N ARG A 19 11.95 1.76 9.18
CA ARG A 19 11.81 2.48 7.91
C ARG A 19 11.57 1.52 6.75
N ARG A 20 10.60 1.88 5.91
CA ARG A 20 10.14 1.14 4.75
C ARG A 20 9.71 2.11 3.65
N VAL A 21 9.55 1.57 2.46
CA VAL A 21 8.97 2.26 1.33
C VAL A 21 7.60 1.66 1.05
N LEU A 22 6.57 2.49 1.14
CA LEU A 22 5.21 2.16 0.73
C LEU A 22 5.05 2.56 -0.73
N SER A 23 4.68 1.61 -1.58
CA SER A 23 4.35 1.88 -2.98
C SER A 23 2.88 1.63 -3.22
N LEU A 24 2.18 2.59 -3.81
CA LEU A 24 0.74 2.60 -4.05
C LEU A 24 0.42 2.62 -5.56
N HIS A 25 -0.44 1.70 -6.00
CA HIS A 25 -0.91 1.64 -7.38
C HIS A 25 -2.43 1.83 -7.45
N SER A 26 -2.87 3.08 -7.58
CA SER A 26 -4.28 3.49 -7.58
C SER A 26 -5.17 2.66 -8.51
N HIS A 27 -4.76 2.49 -9.76
CA HIS A 27 -5.57 1.78 -10.77
C HIS A 27 -5.76 0.29 -10.49
N LEU A 28 -4.80 -0.35 -9.82
CA LEU A 28 -4.88 -1.79 -9.53
C LEU A 28 -5.42 -2.05 -8.11
N GLY A 29 -5.53 -1.01 -7.28
CA GLY A 29 -5.94 -1.14 -5.88
C GLY A 29 -4.91 -1.85 -5.00
N ILE A 30 -3.63 -1.83 -5.36
CA ILE A 30 -2.58 -2.59 -4.67
C ILE A 30 -1.64 -1.65 -3.95
N ALA A 31 -1.20 -2.08 -2.78
CA ALA A 31 -0.08 -1.51 -2.05
C ALA A 31 1.03 -2.56 -1.86
N ALA A 32 2.27 -2.10 -1.85
CA ALA A 32 3.44 -2.91 -1.56
C ALA A 32 4.28 -2.22 -0.49
N ILE A 33 4.91 -3.00 0.37
CA ILE A 33 5.89 -2.50 1.33
C ILE A 33 7.21 -3.19 1.07
N THR A 34 8.25 -2.39 0.91
CA THR A 34 9.62 -2.86 0.70
C THR A 34 10.56 -2.23 1.71
N ASP A 35 11.71 -2.84 1.88
CA ASP A 35 12.77 -2.27 2.69
C ASP A 35 13.35 -1.04 1.96
N SER A 36 13.70 0.01 2.70
CA SER A 36 14.22 1.26 2.14
C SER A 36 15.41 1.05 1.22
N ASP A 37 16.20 0.01 1.50
CA ASP A 37 17.48 -0.24 0.86
C ASP A 37 17.35 -1.19 -0.35
N THR A 38 16.17 -1.77 -0.59
CA THR A 38 15.94 -2.78 -1.66
C THR A 38 14.62 -2.56 -2.42
N ALA A 39 14.15 -1.30 -2.46
CA ALA A 39 12.79 -0.97 -2.89
C ALA A 39 12.44 -1.43 -4.33
N GLU A 40 13.43 -1.52 -5.23
CA GLU A 40 13.20 -1.88 -6.63
C GLU A 40 13.08 -3.40 -6.89
N ASP A 41 13.70 -4.25 -6.05
CA ASP A 41 13.78 -5.71 -6.30
C ASP A 41 12.70 -6.54 -5.58
N THR A 42 11.96 -5.93 -4.63
CA THR A 42 11.25 -6.69 -3.59
C THR A 42 9.73 -6.48 -3.53
N LEU A 43 9.10 -5.89 -4.55
CA LEU A 43 7.63 -5.68 -4.61
C LEU A 43 6.78 -6.99 -4.59
N ARG A 44 7.36 -8.15 -4.28
CA ARG A 44 6.71 -9.47 -4.27
C ARG A 44 5.64 -9.61 -3.18
N ASP A 45 5.72 -8.81 -2.11
CA ASP A 45 4.78 -8.83 -0.99
C ASP A 45 3.94 -7.56 -0.97
N GLY A 46 2.73 -7.69 -1.51
CA GLY A 46 1.73 -6.63 -1.52
C GLY A 46 0.41 -7.07 -0.91
N MET A 47 -0.51 -6.12 -0.83
CA MET A 47 -1.91 -6.37 -0.53
C MET A 47 -2.80 -5.58 -1.47
N ARG A 48 -3.97 -6.14 -1.81
CA ARG A 48 -5.07 -5.33 -2.31
C ARG A 48 -5.75 -4.68 -1.11
N ILE A 49 -5.74 -3.35 -1.05
CA ILE A 49 -6.28 -2.62 0.09
C ILE A 49 -7.81 -2.81 0.13
N SER A 50 -8.34 -3.15 1.30
CA SER A 50 -9.78 -3.22 1.56
C SER A 50 -10.25 -2.18 2.56
N SER A 51 -9.35 -1.64 3.38
CA SER A 51 -9.66 -0.59 4.35
C SER A 51 -8.39 0.16 4.75
N ALA A 52 -8.51 1.47 4.92
CA ALA A 52 -7.52 2.29 5.58
C ALA A 52 -8.21 3.18 6.62
N GLN A 53 -7.61 3.28 7.81
CA GLN A 53 -8.15 4.06 8.92
C GLN A 53 -7.02 4.87 9.54
N ILE A 54 -7.26 6.15 9.77
CA ILE A 54 -6.38 7.01 10.57
C ILE A 54 -6.97 7.10 11.98
N TRP A 55 -6.13 7.40 12.95
CA TRP A 55 -6.58 7.71 14.29
C TRP A 55 -7.64 8.84 14.28
N PRO A 56 -8.69 8.79 15.13
CA PRO A 56 -9.02 7.79 16.14
C PRO A 56 -9.89 6.62 15.64
N GLN A 57 -9.96 6.38 14.33
CA GLN A 57 -10.92 5.45 13.73
C GLN A 57 -10.51 3.97 13.82
N TYR A 58 -9.32 3.64 14.34
CA TYR A 58 -8.86 2.26 14.58
C TYR A 58 -8.60 1.98 16.08
N ASP A 59 -8.69 0.71 16.50
CA ASP A 59 -8.62 0.28 17.91
C ASP A 59 -7.33 0.75 18.63
N LYS A 60 -7.52 1.43 19.77
CA LYS A 60 -6.48 2.01 20.64
C LYS A 60 -5.42 1.01 21.10
N LYS A 61 -5.72 -0.30 21.09
CA LYS A 61 -4.81 -1.35 21.58
C LYS A 61 -3.49 -1.46 20.81
N ARG A 62 -3.36 -0.84 19.62
CA ARG A 62 -2.20 -1.04 18.73
C ARG A 62 -1.14 0.07 18.78
N VAL A 63 -1.47 1.27 19.25
CA VAL A 63 -0.52 2.37 19.40
C VAL A 63 -0.51 2.81 20.86
N LYS A 64 0.63 2.63 21.56
CA LYS A 64 0.80 2.97 22.98
C LYS A 64 1.08 4.45 23.23
N GLU A 65 0.81 5.31 22.25
CA GLU A 65 1.13 6.75 22.32
C GLU A 65 -0.07 7.55 22.78
N ASN A 66 0.19 8.79 23.22
CA ASN A 66 -0.87 9.70 23.61
C ASN A 66 -1.79 9.99 22.40
N VAL A 67 -3.10 9.95 22.66
CA VAL A 67 -4.20 10.19 21.73
C VAL A 67 -4.09 11.51 20.96
N PHE A 68 -3.41 12.50 21.52
CA PHE A 68 -3.21 13.83 20.92
C PHE A 68 -1.79 14.04 20.36
N SER A 69 -0.96 13.01 20.32
CA SER A 69 0.38 13.14 19.75
C SER A 69 0.30 13.28 18.23
N MET A 70 1.16 14.14 17.68
CA MET A 70 1.31 14.32 16.24
C MET A 70 1.62 12.99 15.54
N ASP A 71 2.45 12.15 16.17
CA ASP A 71 2.80 10.81 15.69
C ASP A 71 1.58 9.89 15.55
N ALA A 72 0.62 9.95 16.47
CA ALA A 72 -0.62 9.18 16.37
C ALA A 72 -1.51 9.67 15.21
N MET A 73 -1.56 10.99 14.97
CA MET A 73 -2.30 11.57 13.85
C MET A 73 -1.67 11.25 12.49
N LEU A 74 -0.35 11.05 12.45
CA LEU A 74 0.39 10.63 11.26
C LEU A 74 0.39 9.12 11.03
N THR A 75 -0.31 8.35 11.87
CA THR A 75 -0.35 6.89 11.80
C THR A 75 -1.65 6.39 11.14
N MET A 76 -1.48 5.51 10.14
CA MET A 76 -2.54 4.87 9.39
C MET A 76 -2.50 3.35 9.57
N HIS A 77 -3.66 2.76 9.83
CA HIS A 77 -3.87 1.32 9.78
C HIS A 77 -4.47 0.93 8.45
N VAL A 78 -3.75 0.08 7.71
CA VAL A 78 -4.19 -0.44 6.42
C VAL A 78 -4.47 -1.93 6.55
N LYS A 79 -5.61 -2.37 6.04
CA LYS A 79 -6.00 -3.76 5.92
C LYS A 79 -6.23 -4.10 4.46
N GLY A 80 -5.93 -5.34 4.12
CA GLY A 80 -6.10 -5.81 2.76
C GLY A 80 -5.92 -7.31 2.66
N VAL A 81 -6.14 -7.83 1.46
CA VAL A 81 -5.94 -9.25 1.17
C VAL A 81 -4.57 -9.40 0.52
N ALA A 82 -3.79 -10.39 0.96
CA ALA A 82 -2.46 -10.63 0.44
C ALA A 82 -2.45 -10.78 -1.10
N ALA A 83 -1.51 -10.12 -1.75
CA ALA A 83 -1.33 -10.13 -3.19
C ALA A 83 0.14 -10.32 -3.56
N LYS A 84 0.39 -11.07 -4.64
CA LYS A 84 1.70 -11.19 -5.26
C LYS A 84 1.73 -10.26 -6.46
N ILE A 85 2.59 -9.25 -6.43
CA ILE A 85 2.79 -8.32 -7.55
C ILE A 85 3.84 -8.90 -8.49
N ARG A 86 3.63 -8.74 -9.79
CA ARG A 86 4.59 -9.04 -10.84
C ARG A 86 4.81 -7.80 -11.68
N VAL A 87 6.07 -7.42 -11.83
CA VAL A 87 6.51 -6.35 -12.72
C VAL A 87 7.13 -7.00 -13.96
N ARG A 88 6.74 -6.52 -15.13
CA ARG A 88 7.36 -6.91 -16.41
C ARG A 88 7.76 -5.67 -17.16
N GLU A 89 8.96 -5.67 -17.71
CA GLU A 89 9.39 -4.61 -18.62
C GLU A 89 8.89 -4.94 -20.03
N LYS A 90 8.25 -3.98 -20.68
CA LYS A 90 7.85 -4.05 -22.09
C LYS A 90 8.59 -2.94 -22.82
N GLN A 91 9.43 -3.29 -23.79
CA GLN A 91 9.90 -2.32 -24.76
C GLN A 91 8.73 -1.88 -25.63
N ASN A 92 8.54 -0.57 -25.75
CA ASN A 92 7.63 0.05 -26.69
C ASN A 92 8.39 1.06 -27.54
N SER A 93 7.73 1.60 -28.57
CA SER A 93 8.32 2.56 -29.51
C SER A 93 8.78 3.87 -28.87
N ARG A 94 8.46 4.12 -27.59
CA ARG A 94 8.85 5.32 -26.81
C ARG A 94 9.87 5.02 -25.69
N GLY A 95 10.32 3.77 -25.53
CA GLY A 95 11.28 3.36 -24.49
C GLY A 95 10.88 2.08 -23.75
N SER A 96 11.50 1.81 -22.61
CA SER A 96 11.12 0.73 -21.70
C SER A 96 9.99 1.18 -20.77
N GLY A 97 8.84 0.50 -20.80
CA GLY A 97 7.74 0.70 -19.86
C GLY A 97 7.61 -0.44 -18.85
N LYS A 98 7.24 -0.15 -17.60
CA LYS A 98 6.95 -1.16 -16.56
C LYS A 98 5.45 -1.49 -16.56
N ILE A 99 5.11 -2.76 -16.74
CA ILE A 99 3.76 -3.31 -16.61
C ILE A 99 3.62 -3.96 -15.24
N TYR A 100 2.64 -3.49 -14.46
CA TYR A 100 2.31 -4.04 -13.14
C TYR A 100 1.10 -4.97 -13.27
N SER A 101 1.19 -6.13 -12.62
CA SER A 101 0.08 -7.09 -12.50
C SER A 101 0.11 -7.72 -11.12
N TYR A 102 -1.01 -8.29 -10.67
CA TYR A 102 -1.05 -8.98 -9.39
C TYR A 102 -1.93 -10.23 -9.43
N THR A 103 -1.66 -11.14 -8.51
CA THR A 103 -2.48 -12.31 -8.22
C THR A 103 -2.74 -12.36 -6.72
N MET A 104 -3.98 -12.60 -6.31
CA MET A 104 -4.30 -12.79 -4.88
C MET A 104 -3.56 -14.03 -4.36
N LYS A 105 -3.01 -13.94 -3.14
CA LYS A 105 -2.43 -15.10 -2.44
C LYS A 105 -3.52 -15.79 -1.63
N GLY A 106 -3.52 -17.14 -1.63
CA GLY A 106 -4.46 -17.96 -0.86
C GLY A 106 -5.91 -17.90 -1.36
N THR A 107 -6.86 -18.26 -0.49
CA THR A 107 -8.31 -18.30 -0.79
C THR A 107 -8.97 -16.91 -0.78
N GLY A 108 -8.20 -15.82 -0.74
CA GLY A 108 -8.70 -14.46 -0.59
C GLY A 108 -9.14 -14.09 0.85
N LYS A 109 -9.00 -15.01 1.81
CA LYS A 109 -9.37 -14.80 3.22
C LYS A 109 -8.21 -14.33 4.10
N GLU A 110 -6.97 -14.46 3.64
CA GLU A 110 -5.80 -14.01 4.39
C GLU A 110 -5.74 -12.49 4.42
N THR A 111 -6.17 -11.93 5.55
CA THR A 111 -6.18 -10.49 5.78
C THR A 111 -4.83 -10.07 6.36
N LEU A 112 -4.10 -9.26 5.61
CA LEU A 112 -2.91 -8.57 6.09
C LEU A 112 -3.31 -7.26 6.75
N THR A 113 -2.52 -6.83 7.74
CA THR A 113 -2.67 -5.53 8.38
C THR A 113 -1.31 -4.90 8.53
N TRP A 114 -1.20 -3.63 8.13
CA TRP A 114 -0.02 -2.80 8.33
C TRP A 114 -0.38 -1.60 9.18
N THR A 115 0.54 -1.23 10.07
CA THR A 115 0.53 0.05 10.78
C THR A 115 1.63 0.89 10.17
N LEU A 116 1.27 2.00 9.54
CA LEU A 116 2.15 2.89 8.78
C LEU A 116 2.18 4.24 9.48
N ARG A 117 3.37 4.78 9.72
CA ARG A 117 3.56 6.17 10.16
C ARG A 117 4.23 6.94 9.04
N PHE A 118 3.62 8.06 8.67
CA PHE A 118 4.13 8.98 7.68
C PHE A 118 5.01 10.03 8.34
N ASP A 119 5.99 10.54 7.60
CA ASP A 119 6.88 11.59 8.08
C ASP A 119 6.21 12.98 8.01
N SER A 120 5.17 13.13 7.19
CA SER A 120 4.44 14.39 7.00
C SER A 120 2.93 14.19 6.86
N HIS A 121 2.16 15.25 7.16
CA HIS A 121 0.71 15.27 6.95
C HIS A 121 0.36 15.25 5.45
N GLU A 122 1.13 15.95 4.63
CA GLU A 122 0.95 16.02 3.18
C GLU A 122 1.05 14.62 2.54
N ASP A 123 2.05 13.83 2.93
CA ASP A 123 2.21 12.46 2.44
C ASP A 123 1.06 11.55 2.87
N LEU A 124 0.59 11.72 4.12
CA LEU A 124 -0.56 10.98 4.64
C LEU A 124 -1.83 11.32 3.85
N GLU A 125 -2.12 12.60 3.62
CA GLU A 125 -3.29 13.05 2.87
C GLU A 125 -3.26 12.54 1.42
N LYS A 126 -2.10 12.65 0.78
CA LYS A 126 -1.91 12.13 -0.59
C LYS A 126 -2.10 10.63 -0.65
N ALA A 127 -1.54 9.87 0.31
CA ALA A 127 -1.73 8.43 0.40
C ALA A 127 -3.20 8.06 0.64
N MET A 128 -3.90 8.77 1.52
CA MET A 128 -5.33 8.57 1.76
C MET A 128 -6.18 8.85 0.54
N SER A 129 -5.89 9.93 -0.19
CA SER A 129 -6.58 10.27 -1.44
C SER A 129 -6.43 9.13 -2.45
N LEU A 130 -5.21 8.63 -2.65
CA LEU A 130 -4.94 7.49 -3.53
C LEU A 130 -5.69 6.24 -3.08
N ILE A 131 -5.69 5.93 -1.79
CA ILE A 131 -6.40 4.76 -1.24
C ILE A 131 -7.91 4.91 -1.38
N GLY A 132 -8.45 6.11 -1.16
CA GLY A 132 -9.85 6.44 -1.42
C GLY A 132 -10.24 6.10 -2.86
N CYS A 133 -9.43 6.53 -3.83
CA CYS A 133 -9.62 6.16 -5.23
C CYS A 133 -9.51 4.65 -5.47
N MET A 134 -8.64 3.93 -4.76
CA MET A 134 -8.51 2.46 -4.90
C MET A 134 -9.76 1.72 -4.43
N MET A 135 -10.35 2.16 -3.32
CA MET A 135 -11.51 1.50 -2.70
C MET A 135 -12.79 1.71 -3.53
N THR A 136 -12.90 2.81 -4.28
CA THR A 136 -14.04 3.05 -5.19
C THR A 136 -13.97 2.25 -6.49
N VAL A 137 -12.81 1.71 -6.87
CA VAL A 137 -12.69 0.75 -8.00
C VAL A 137 -13.30 -0.63 -7.64
N GLY A 138 -13.75 -0.81 -6.40
CA GLY A 138 -14.27 -2.06 -5.84
C GLY A 138 -15.75 -2.34 -6.08
N GLU A 139 -16.23 -2.31 -7.33
CA GLU A 139 -17.40 -3.12 -7.76
C GLU A 139 -17.21 -3.81 -9.12
N ASN A 140 -16.32 -3.36 -10.02
CA ASN A 140 -16.36 -3.81 -11.44
C ASN A 140 -15.02 -4.10 -12.15
N CYS A 141 -13.93 -4.44 -11.47
CA CYS A 141 -12.67 -4.77 -12.16
C CYS A 141 -12.15 -6.18 -11.86
N PRO A 142 -12.65 -7.22 -12.56
CA PRO A 142 -11.89 -8.44 -12.75
C PRO A 142 -10.71 -8.12 -13.68
N VAL A 143 -9.48 -8.40 -13.23
CA VAL A 143 -8.23 -8.48 -14.03
C VAL A 143 -8.24 -7.60 -15.29
N VAL A 144 -7.90 -6.31 -15.15
CA VAL A 144 -7.72 -5.45 -16.33
C VAL A 144 -6.43 -5.88 -17.04
N ARG A 145 -6.58 -6.70 -18.09
CA ARG A 145 -5.58 -6.80 -19.15
C ARG A 145 -5.71 -5.52 -19.96
N TYR A 146 -4.78 -4.59 -19.82
CA TYR A 146 -4.64 -3.51 -20.79
C TYR A 146 -4.21 -4.14 -22.13
N ALA A 147 -5.18 -4.38 -23.00
CA ALA A 147 -4.92 -4.37 -24.43
C ALA A 147 -4.84 -2.90 -24.84
N ASP A 148 -3.72 -2.51 -25.42
CA ASP A 148 -3.45 -1.17 -25.95
C ASP A 148 -4.64 -0.69 -26.81
N THR A 149 -5.20 0.49 -26.52
CA THR A 149 -6.04 1.21 -27.48
C THR A 149 -5.14 2.03 -28.40
N PRO A 150 -5.28 1.91 -29.73
CA PRO A 150 -4.50 2.70 -30.68
C PRO A 150 -5.14 4.08 -30.88
N HIS A 151 -4.34 5.14 -30.79
CA HIS A 151 -4.54 6.40 -31.51
C HIS A 151 -3.19 6.89 -32.03
#